data_AF-A0A1D6MYM6-F1
#
_entry.id   AF-A0A1D6MYM6-F1
#
_cell.length_a   1.000
_cell.length_b   1.000
_cell.length_c   1.000
_cell.angle_alpha   90.00
_cell.angle_beta   90.00
_cell.angle_gamma   90.00
#
_symmetry.space_group_name_H-M   'P 1'
#
loop_
_entity.id
_entity.type
_entity.pdbx_description
1 polymer ?
#
loop_
_entity_poly.entity_id
_entity_poly.type
_entity_poly.pdbx_seq_one_letter_code
_entity_poly.pdbx_strand_id
1 'polypeptide(L)' 'MLRRVEPYVAYGYPNLKSVRELIYKRGYGKLNKQRIPLSNNQVIEEVCKLGTVHLI' A
#
# COMPACT_ATOMS: atom_id res chain seq x y z
N MET A 1 -12.43 -15.77 9.74
CA MET A 1 -11.68 -14.73 10.47
C MET A 1 -12.42 -13.39 10.45
N LEU A 2 -12.82 -12.87 9.28
CA LEU A 2 -13.55 -11.59 9.16
C LEU A 2 -14.91 -11.55 9.88
N ARG A 3 -15.73 -12.63 9.84
CA ARG A 3 -17.06 -12.67 10.49
C ARG A 3 -17.07 -12.41 12.00
N ARG A 4 -15.96 -12.66 12.70
CA ARG A 4 -15.84 -12.41 14.15
C ARG A 4 -15.43 -10.97 14.47
N VAL A 5 -14.89 -10.25 13.49
CA VAL A 5 -14.37 -8.87 13.61
C VAL A 5 -15.25 -7.87 12.87
N GLU A 6 -16.33 -8.33 12.22
CA GLU A 6 -17.37 -7.51 11.59
C GLU A 6 -17.85 -6.32 12.45
N PRO A 7 -18.12 -6.44 13.77
CA PRO A 7 -18.56 -5.29 14.56
C PRO A 7 -17.48 -4.22 14.79
N TYR A 8 -16.21 -4.50 14.47
CA TYR A 8 -15.09 -3.59 14.73
C TYR A 8 -14.45 -3.02 13.46
N VAL A 9 -14.80 -3.53 12.28
CA VAL A 9 -14.13 -3.16 11.02
C VAL A 9 -15.15 -2.93 9.92
N ALA A 10 -15.17 -1.72 9.37
CA ALA A 10 -15.87 -1.44 8.12
C ALA A 10 -14.98 -1.86 6.93
N TYR A 11 -15.48 -2.73 6.06
CA TYR A 11 -14.81 -3.14 4.84
C TYR A 11 -15.77 -3.11 3.64
N GLY A 12 -15.22 -2.92 2.45
CA GLY A 12 -15.94 -2.88 1.19
C GLY A 12 -14.96 -2.98 0.02
N TYR A 13 -15.49 -3.07 -1.21
CA TYR A 13 -14.65 -3.16 -2.40
C TYR A 13 -14.16 -1.77 -2.82
N PRO A 14 -12.83 -1.56 -2.94
CA PRO A 14 -12.29 -0.26 -3.31
C PRO A 14 -12.37 -0.01 -4.83
N ASN A 15 -12.41 1.26 -5.22
CA ASN A 15 -12.27 1.70 -6.61
C ASN A 15 -10.80 2.02 -6.93
N LEU A 16 -10.37 1.87 -8.19
CA LEU A 16 -9.00 2.14 -8.66
C LEU A 16 -8.49 3.53 -8.25
N LYS A 17 -9.35 4.55 -8.36
CA LYS A 17 -9.01 5.92 -7.93
C LYS A 17 -8.68 5.99 -6.44
N SER A 18 -9.52 5.36 -5.60
CA SER A 18 -9.33 5.33 -4.15
C SER A 18 -8.06 4.57 -3.75
N VAL A 19 -7.75 3.46 -4.43
CA VAL A 19 -6.51 2.70 -4.20
C VAL A 19 -5.29 3.57 -4.55
N ARG A 20 -5.31 4.23 -5.71
CA ARG A 20 -4.22 5.09 -6.17
C ARG A 20 -3.96 6.23 -5.19
N GLU A 21 -5.00 6.97 -4.79
CA GLU A 21 -4.87 8.08 -3.83
C GLU A 21 -4.36 7.64 -2.46
N LEU A 22 -4.77 6.46 -1.98
CA LEU A 22 -4.27 5.89 -0.73
C LEU A 22 -2.78 5.55 -0.83
N ILE A 23 -2.33 4.98 -1.94
CA ILE A 23 -0.91 4.67 -2.16
C ILE A 23 -0.08 5.96 -2.21
N TYR A 24 -0.52 7.00 -2.92
CA TYR A 24 0.26 8.25 -2.95
C TYR A 24 0.28 9.01 -1.63
N LYS A 25 -0.87 9.12 -0.93
CA LYS A 25 -0.95 9.93 0.30
C LYS A 25 -0.50 9.18 1.55
N ARG A 26 -0.70 7.87 1.59
CA ARG A 26 -0.51 7.01 2.77
C ARG A 26 0.31 5.76 2.48
N GLY A 27 0.93 5.66 1.31
CA GLY A 27 1.83 4.57 0.97
C GLY A 27 3.13 4.68 1.75
N TYR A 28 3.43 3.66 2.53
CA TYR A 28 4.71 3.52 3.21
C TYR A 28 5.32 2.18 2.81
N GLY A 29 6.59 2.21 2.44
CA GLY A 29 7.41 1.03 2.25
C GLY A 29 7.96 0.57 3.59
N LYS A 30 7.97 -0.74 3.83
CA LYS A 30 8.67 -1.34 4.96
C LYS A 30 10.05 -1.80 4.50
N LEU A 31 11.03 -0.91 4.53
CA LEU A 31 12.42 -1.23 4.22
C LEU A 31 13.18 -1.42 5.53
N ASN A 32 13.86 -2.56 5.72
CA ASN A 32 14.71 -2.81 6.90
C ASN A 32 14.01 -2.54 8.26
N LYS A 33 12.72 -2.90 8.37
CA LYS A 33 11.84 -2.65 9.53
C LYS A 33 11.54 -1.17 9.82
N GLN A 34 11.99 -0.25 8.98
CA GLN A 34 11.66 1.17 9.06
C GLN A 34 10.48 1.50 8.13
N ARG A 35 9.69 2.49 8.53
CA ARG A 35 8.55 3.01 7.78
C ARG A 35 9.02 4.20 6.96
N ILE A 36 9.28 3.98 5.67
CA ILE A 36 9.77 5.03 4.77
C ILE A 36 8.61 5.48 3.87
N PRO A 37 8.35 6.78 3.72
CA PRO A 37 7.34 7.27 2.79
C PRO A 37 7.73 6.93 1.35
N LEU A 38 6.76 6.48 0.55
CA LEU A 38 6.96 6.17 -0.87
C LEU A 38 6.94 7.47 -1.69
N SER A 39 8.00 8.27 -1.60
CA SER A 39 8.14 9.53 -2.34
C SER A 39 8.84 9.36 -3.69
N ASN A 40 9.77 8.40 -3.80
CA ASN A 40 10.56 8.15 -5.00
C ASN A 40 10.48 6.69 -5.44
N ASN A 41 10.48 6.47 -6.76
CA ASN A 41 10.37 5.16 -7.40
C ASN A 41 11.55 4.25 -7.07
N GLN A 42 12.72 4.84 -6.78
CA GLN A 42 13.92 4.11 -6.35
C GLN A 42 13.67 3.28 -5.08
N VAL A 43 12.89 3.80 -4.13
CA VAL A 43 12.52 3.06 -2.90
C VAL A 43 11.61 1.88 -3.22
N ILE A 44 10.76 2.01 -4.25
CA ILE A 44 9.86 0.94 -4.69
C ILE A 44 10.66 -0.19 -5.35
N GLU A 45 11.66 0.13 -6.17
CA GLU A 45 12.53 -0.84 -6.81
C GLU A 45 13.38 -1.64 -5.79
N GLU A 46 13.85 -0.99 -4.73
CA GLU A 46 14.58 -1.66 -3.65
C GLU A 46 13.70 -2.56 -2.78
N VAL A 47 12.46 -2.14 -2.51
CA VAL A 47 11.50 -2.88 -1.66
C VAL A 47 10.84 -4.03 -2.43
N CYS A 48 10.46 -3.80 -3.69
CA CYS A 48 9.80 -4.78 -4.54
C CYS A 48 10.80 -5.35 -5.57
N LYS A 49 11.61 -6.32 -5.14
CA LYS A 49 12.40 -7.20 -6.03
C LYS A 49 11.56 -8.08 -6.98
N LEU A 50 10.24 -7.88 -7.00
CA LEU A 50 9.25 -8.61 -7.79
C LEU A 50 8.52 -7.63 -8.72
N GLY A 51 9.11 -7.34 -9.88
CA GLY A 51 8.43 -7.12 -11.16
C GLY A 51 7.28 -6.10 -11.31
N THR A 52 6.89 -5.32 -10.31
CA THR A 52 5.89 -4.25 -10.47
C THR A 52 6.60 -2.91 -10.68
N VAL A 53 7.18 -2.78 -11.87
CA VAL A 53 7.55 -1.48 -12.45
C VAL A 53 6.32 -1.02 -13.24
N HIS A 54 5.85 0.21 -13.00
CA HIS A 54 4.61 0.80 -13.54
C HIS A 54 3.34 0.62 -12.70
N LEU A 55 3.28 1.29 -11.56
CA LEU A 55 2.01 1.84 -11.05
C LEU A 55 2.10 3.34 -10.77
N ILE A 56 2.97 4.02 -11.51
CA ILE A 56 3.00 5.49 -11.63
C ILE A 56 2.77 5.84 -13.09
#